data_AF-A0A2T4IKI0-F1
#
_entry.id   AF-A0A2T4IKI0-F1
#
_cell.length_a   1.000
_cell.length_b   1.000
_cell.length_c   1.000
_cell.angle_alpha   90.00
_cell.angle_beta   90.00
_cell.angle_gamma   90.00
#
_symmetry.space_group_name_H-M   'P 1'
#
loop_
_entity.id
_entity.type
_entity.pdbx_description
1 polymer ?
#
loop_
_entity_poly.entity_id
_entity_poly.type
_entity_poly.pdbx_seq_one_letter_code
_entity_poly.pdbx_strand_id
1 'polypeptide(L)' 'MNIKSLLLGSAAALIAVSGARAADAVVVAEPEPAEYVKICDVYGAGYFYIPGTETCLRIGGYVRYDIGV' A
#
# COMPACT_ATOMS: atom_id res chain seq x y z
N MET A 1 -32.08 49.29 -18.03
CA MET A 1 -30.65 48.95 -18.17
C MET A 1 -30.16 48.24 -16.91
N ASN A 2 -30.51 46.96 -16.71
CA ASN A 2 -30.09 46.19 -15.52
C ASN A 2 -29.76 44.71 -15.81
N ILE A 3 -29.90 44.25 -17.07
CA ILE A 3 -29.59 42.86 -17.46
C ILE A 3 -28.09 42.69 -17.78
N LYS A 4 -27.45 43.74 -18.31
CA LYS A 4 -26.01 43.71 -18.65
C LYS A 4 -25.13 43.55 -17.40
N SER A 5 -25.46 44.22 -16.29
CA SER A 5 -24.70 44.10 -15.04
C SER A 5 -24.81 42.72 -14.40
N LEU A 6 -25.99 42.09 -14.52
CA LEU A 6 -26.26 40.76 -13.97
C LEU A 6 -25.47 39.67 -14.74
N LEU A 7 -25.37 39.79 -16.06
CA LEU A 7 -24.56 38.89 -16.88
C LEU A 7 -23.05 39.04 -16.64
N LEU A 8 -22.55 40.28 -16.48
CA LEU A 8 -21.15 40.49 -16.14
C LEU A 8 -20.82 40.02 -14.70
N GLY A 9 -21.75 40.16 -13.76
CA GLY A 9 -21.60 39.66 -12.39
C GLY A 9 -21.51 38.14 -12.30
N SER A 10 -22.35 37.41 -13.05
CA SER A 10 -22.33 35.94 -13.07
C SER A 10 -21.07 35.35 -13.70
N ALA A 11 -20.50 36.00 -14.72
CA ALA A 11 -19.26 35.53 -15.35
C ALA A 11 -18.05 35.64 -14.40
N ALA A 12 -17.99 36.70 -13.57
CA ALA A 12 -16.92 36.89 -12.58
C ALA A 12 -16.97 35.85 -11.43
N ALA A 13 -18.17 35.42 -11.02
CA ALA A 13 -18.33 34.40 -9.99
C ALA A 13 -17.80 33.02 -10.40
N LEU A 14 -17.90 32.67 -11.69
CA LEU A 14 -17.40 31.40 -12.23
C LEU A 14 -15.87 31.34 -12.29
N ILE A 15 -15.19 32.49 -12.44
CA ILE A 15 -13.72 32.58 -12.50
C ILE A 15 -13.11 32.55 -11.09
N ALA A 16 -13.83 33.02 -10.06
CA ALA A 16 -13.35 32.99 -8.67
C ALA A 16 -13.43 31.59 -8.00
N VAL A 17 -14.20 30.67 -8.56
CA VAL A 17 -14.44 29.31 -7.99
C VAL A 17 -13.54 28.24 -8.60
N SER A 18 -12.77 28.53 -9.65
CA SER A 18 -11.79 27.59 -10.22
C SER A 18 -10.47 27.51 -9.44
N GLY A 19 -10.50 27.71 -8.13
CA GLY A 19 -9.42 27.33 -7.24
C GLY A 19 -9.50 25.83 -6.95
N ALA A 20 -9.12 24.99 -7.91
CA ALA A 20 -8.95 23.56 -7.67
C ALA A 20 -7.92 23.37 -6.54
N ARG A 21 -8.41 23.10 -5.33
CA ARG A 21 -7.58 22.67 -4.21
C ARG A 21 -7.22 21.22 -4.46
N ALA A 22 -6.16 20.99 -5.24
CA ALA A 22 -5.40 19.75 -5.19
C ALA A 22 -4.70 19.70 -3.83
N ALA A 23 -5.46 19.35 -2.79
CA ALA A 23 -4.90 18.81 -1.56
C ALA A 23 -4.73 17.32 -1.82
N ASP A 24 -3.61 16.95 -2.44
CA ASP A 24 -3.11 15.59 -2.30
C ASP A 24 -2.91 15.40 -0.80
N ALA A 25 -3.87 14.71 -0.19
CA ALA A 25 -3.71 14.17 1.13
C ALA A 25 -2.51 13.23 1.01
N VAL A 26 -1.35 13.69 1.47
CA VAL A 26 -0.21 12.84 1.77
C VAL A 26 -0.66 12.00 2.96
N VAL A 27 -1.44 10.96 2.66
CA VAL A 27 -1.67 9.84 3.55
C VAL A 27 -0.29 9.22 3.68
N VAL A 28 0.40 9.59 4.75
CA VAL A 28 1.54 8.85 5.25
C VAL A 28 0.98 7.46 5.51
N ALA A 29 1.16 6.57 4.54
CA ALA A 29 0.85 5.16 4.72
C ALA A 29 1.75 4.71 5.87
N GLU A 30 1.16 4.58 7.06
CA GLU A 30 1.78 3.85 8.14
C GLU A 30 2.23 2.52 7.54
N PRO A 31 3.52 2.19 7.58
CA PRO A 31 4.00 0.96 6.98
C PRO A 31 3.30 -0.18 7.72
N GLU A 32 2.26 -0.74 7.10
CA GLU A 32 1.60 -1.94 7.55
C GLU A 32 2.70 -2.96 7.86
N PRO A 33 2.68 -3.60 9.03
CA PRO A 33 3.70 -4.57 9.39
C PRO A 33 3.72 -5.61 8.28
N ALA A 34 4.76 -5.56 7.46
CA ALA A 34 4.86 -6.46 6.34
C ALA A 34 5.07 -7.86 6.94
N GLU A 35 3.97 -8.61 7.04
CA GLU A 35 3.99 -10.00 7.44
C GLU A 35 4.57 -10.80 6.28
N TYR A 36 5.90 -10.79 6.18
CA TYR A 36 6.65 -11.44 5.11
C TYR A 36 6.53 -12.96 5.16
N VAL A 37 6.09 -13.53 6.29
CA VAL A 37 6.08 -14.97 6.51
C VAL A 37 4.65 -15.43 6.74
N LYS A 38 4.04 -15.94 5.67
CA LYS A 38 2.71 -16.57 5.72
C LYS A 38 2.85 -18.06 6.05
N ILE A 39 1.96 -18.57 6.90
CA ILE A 39 1.90 -20.00 7.26
C ILE A 39 1.28 -20.77 6.09
N CYS A 40 1.91 -21.88 5.67
CA CYS A 40 1.33 -22.84 4.75
C CYS A 40 0.72 -24.01 5.55
N ASP A 41 -0.59 -24.16 5.48
CA ASP A 41 -1.37 -25.18 6.21
C ASP A 41 -1.49 -26.52 5.45
N VAL A 42 -1.24 -26.52 4.14
CA VAL A 42 -1.33 -27.71 3.25
C VAL A 42 -0.51 -28.91 3.76
N TYR A 43 0.71 -28.66 4.25
CA TYR A 43 1.63 -29.71 4.71
C TYR A 43 1.71 -29.83 6.24
N GLY A 44 0.94 -29.01 6.97
CA GLY A 44 0.93 -28.96 8.42
C GLY A 44 1.97 -28.01 9.03
N ALA A 45 2.20 -28.15 10.33
CA ALA A 45 3.01 -27.22 11.10
C ALA A 45 4.48 -27.14 10.62
N GLY A 46 5.04 -25.93 10.62
CA GLY A 46 6.43 -25.67 10.26
C GLY A 46 6.68 -25.44 8.76
N TYR A 47 5.63 -25.32 7.96
CA TYR A 47 5.69 -24.90 6.56
C TYR A 47 5.30 -23.43 6.40
N PHE A 48 6.00 -22.73 5.51
CA PHE A 48 5.83 -21.31 5.21
C PHE A 48 5.74 -21.10 3.71
N TYR A 49 5.00 -20.08 3.27
CA TYR A 49 4.98 -19.71 1.85
C TYR A 49 6.23 -18.91 1.48
N ILE A 50 6.79 -19.20 0.30
CA ILE A 50 7.82 -18.34 -0.30
C ILE A 50 7.15 -17.04 -0.78
N PRO A 51 7.62 -15.85 -0.36
CA PRO A 51 7.03 -14.59 -0.74
C PRO A 51 6.85 -14.46 -2.26
N GLY A 52 5.64 -14.11 -2.70
CA GLY A 52 5.31 -13.98 -4.13
C GLY A 52 4.92 -15.29 -4.83
N THR A 53 4.82 -16.41 -4.11
CA THR A 53 4.37 -17.69 -4.66
C THR A 53 3.44 -18.43 -3.70
N GLU A 54 2.74 -19.46 -4.21
CA GLU A 54 1.99 -20.43 -3.40
C GLU A 54 2.82 -21.67 -3.05
N THR A 55 4.14 -21.61 -3.23
CA THR A 55 5.04 -22.72 -2.94
C THR A 55 5.33 -22.78 -1.44
N CYS A 56 5.10 -23.95 -0.85
CA CYS A 56 5.40 -24.19 0.56
C CYS A 56 6.85 -24.65 0.76
N LEU A 57 7.51 -24.05 1.74
CA LEU A 57 8.90 -24.28 2.12
C LEU A 57 8.99 -24.59 3.62
N ARG A 58 9.82 -25.55 4.00
CA ARG A 58 10.14 -25.88 5.39
C ARG A 58 11.63 -25.69 5.61
N ILE A 59 11.99 -24.86 6.59
CA ILE A 59 13.39 -24.61 6.95
C ILE A 59 13.82 -25.67 7.97
N GLY A 60 14.88 -26.40 7.64
CA GLY A 60 15.46 -27.42 8.51
C GLY A 60 16.89 -27.74 8.08
N GLY A 61 17.65 -28.34 8.99
CA GLY A 61 19.03 -28.73 8.75
C GLY A 61 19.56 -29.59 9.89
N TYR A 62 20.74 -30.16 9.71
CA TYR A 62 21.46 -30.87 10.76
C TYR A 62 22.84 -30.23 10.91
N VAL A 63 23.36 -30.22 12.13
CA VAL A 63 24.72 -29.75 12.41
C VAL A 63 25.63 -30.96 12.36
N ARG A 64 26.70 -30.89 11.55
CA ARG A 64 27.80 -31.83 11.61
C ARG A 64 29.03 -31.13 12.18
N TYR A 65 29.67 -31.81 13.11
CA TYR A 65 30.94 -31.40 13.69
C TYR A 65 31.87 -32.59 13.63
N ASP A 66 33.06 -32.38 13.07
CA ASP A 66 34.11 -33.38 12.95
C ASP A 66 35.21 -33.03 13.97
N ILE A 67 35.37 -33.87 14.98
CA ILE A 67 36.48 -33.79 15.93
C ILE A 67 37.47 -34.89 15.54
N GLY A 68 38.59 -34.45 14.95
CA GLY A 68 39.74 -35.31 14.70
C GLY A 68 40.48 -35.55 16.01
N VAL A 69 40.26 -36.71 16.61
CA VAL A 69 41.17 -37.30 17.62
C VAL A 69 42.28 -38.07 16.91
#